data_AF-A0A6I4JRS8-F1
#
_entry.id   AF-A0A6I4JRS8-F1
#
_cell.length_a   1.000
_cell.length_b   1.000
_cell.length_c   1.000
_cell.angle_alpha   90.00
_cell.angle_beta   90.00
_cell.angle_gamma   90.00
#
_symmetry.space_group_name_H-M   'P 1'
#
loop_
_entity.id
_entity.type
_entity.pdbx_description
1 polymer ?
#
loop_
_entity_poly.entity_id
_entity_poly.type
_entity_poly.pdbx_seq_one_letter_code
_entity_poly.pdbx_strand_id
1 'polypeptide(L)'
;MQDRYRPLKSRYSDTPVLVIDTEADPHEILDAARQRIRAASDLLETLYCLCFKQADASDIPNLVNALYLLTQDGTELLDIARQRLPKPTTT
;
A
#
# COMPACT_ATOMS: atom_id res chain seq x y z
N MET A 1 24.25 0.42 8.76
CA MET A 1 23.80 -0.06 7.44
C MET A 1 22.29 0.11 7.41
N GLN A 2 21.73 0.78 6.40
CA GLN A 2 20.28 0.69 6.19
C GLN A 2 20.00 -0.69 5.62
N ASP A 3 19.07 -1.43 6.21
CA ASP A 3 18.64 -2.72 5.67
C ASP A 3 17.91 -2.48 4.34
N ARG A 4 18.58 -2.83 3.23
CA ARG A 4 18.05 -2.71 1.87
C ARG A 4 16.65 -3.31 1.73
N TYR A 5 16.41 -4.45 2.38
CA TYR A 5 15.10 -5.11 2.39
C TYR A 5 14.37 -4.80 3.68
N ARG A 6 13.43 -3.86 3.61
CA ARG A 6 12.60 -3.47 4.76
C ARG A 6 11.31 -4.29 4.78
N PRO A 7 10.99 -5.05 5.83
CA PRO A 7 9.71 -5.72 5.98
C PRO A 7 8.53 -4.75 5.91
N LEU A 8 7.44 -5.16 5.24
CA LEU A 8 6.17 -4.46 5.37
C LEU A 8 5.64 -4.58 6.81
N LYS A 9 5.05 -3.49 7.33
CA LYS A 9 4.45 -3.51 8.68
C LYS A 9 3.14 -4.32 8.71
N SER A 10 2.52 -4.54 7.56
CA SER A 10 1.31 -5.36 7.37
C SER A 10 1.56 -6.87 7.53
N ARG A 11 2.77 -7.28 7.93
CA ARG A 11 3.16 -8.68 8.14
C ARG A 11 2.27 -9.38 9.18
N TYR A 12 1.85 -10.60 8.86
CA TYR A 12 1.02 -11.45 9.72
C TYR A 12 1.84 -12.45 10.55
N SER A 13 3.15 -12.55 10.32
CA SER A 13 4.03 -13.47 11.04
C SER A 13 5.34 -12.79 11.43
N ASP A 14 6.03 -13.37 12.40
CA ASP A 14 7.34 -12.90 12.85
C ASP A 14 8.42 -13.00 11.76
N THR A 15 8.24 -13.93 10.81
CA THR A 15 9.14 -14.07 9.66
C THR A 15 8.66 -13.15 8.53
N PRO A 16 9.43 -12.13 8.14
CA PRO A 16 9.03 -11.21 7.08
C PRO A 16 9.18 -11.87 5.71
N VAL A 17 8.06 -12.13 5.04
CA VAL A 17 8.01 -12.73 3.68
C VAL A 17 7.76 -11.71 2.58
N LEU A 18 7.26 -10.53 2.93
CA LEU A 18 7.08 -9.40 2.01
C LEU A 18 7.93 -8.23 2.50
N VAL A 19 8.74 -7.70 1.58
CA VAL A 19 9.73 -6.64 1.85
C VAL A 19 9.71 -5.59 0.75
N ILE A 20 10.09 -4.37 1.10
CA ILE A 20 10.39 -3.28 0.18
C ILE A 20 11.91 -3.29 -0.08
N ASP A 21 12.33 -3.40 -1.34
CA ASP A 21 13.70 -3.11 -1.74
C ASP A 21 13.89 -1.59 -1.75
N THR A 22 14.41 -1.02 -0.66
CA THR A 22 14.55 0.43 -0.48
C THR A 22 15.61 1.06 -1.39
N GLU A 23 16.43 0.23 -2.06
CA GLU A 23 17.46 0.68 -3.00
C GLU A 23 17.00 0.60 -4.47
N ALA A 24 15.80 0.07 -4.75
CA ALA A 24 15.21 0.09 -6.08
C ALA A 24 15.02 1.53 -6.62
N ASP A 25 14.76 1.66 -7.92
CA ASP A 25 14.50 2.96 -8.55
C ASP A 25 13.34 3.66 -7.82
N PRO A 26 13.54 4.89 -7.30
CA PRO A 26 12.50 5.59 -6.56
C PRO A 26 11.22 5.83 -7.36
N HIS A 27 11.28 5.89 -8.69
CA HIS A 27 10.09 6.00 -9.55
C HIS A 27 9.31 4.68 -9.60
N GLU A 28 10.00 3.55 -9.67
CA GLU A 28 9.35 2.22 -9.61
C GLU A 28 8.70 1.99 -8.24
N ILE A 29 9.35 2.42 -7.15
CA ILE A 29 8.76 2.38 -5.80
C ILE A 29 7.51 3.27 -5.73
N LEU A 30 7.56 4.46 -6.34
CA LEU A 30 6.42 5.39 -6.41
C LEU A 30 5.26 4.79 -7.23
N ASP A 31 5.54 4.18 -8.37
CA ASP A 31 4.52 3.53 -9.20
C ASP A 31 3.87 2.34 -8.47
N ALA A 32 4.67 1.55 -7.75
CA ALA A 32 4.16 0.49 -6.89
C ALA A 32 3.27 1.02 -5.75
N ALA A 33 3.63 2.16 -5.15
CA ALA A 33 2.81 2.85 -4.14
C ALA A 33 1.48 3.31 -4.75
N ARG A 34 1.55 3.98 -5.91
CA ARG A 34 0.39 4.49 -6.65
C ARG A 34 -0.56 3.37 -7.05
N GLN A 35 -0.04 2.24 -7.50
CA GLN A 35 -0.84 1.07 -7.85
C GLN A 35 -1.67 0.59 -6.66
N ARG A 36 -1.06 0.44 -5.47
CA ARG A 36 -1.74 -0.02 -4.25
C ARG A 36 -2.79 0.96 -3.76
N ILE A 37 -2.44 2.25 -3.72
CA ILE A 37 -3.39 3.31 -3.31
C ILE A 37 -4.57 3.36 -4.28
N ARG A 38 -4.33 3.25 -5.59
CA ARG A 38 -5.40 3.20 -6.58
C ARG A 38 -6.30 1.97 -6.41
N ALA A 39 -5.70 0.80 -6.24
CA ALA A 39 -6.45 -0.43 -5.99
C ALA A 39 -7.30 -0.33 -4.71
N ALA A 40 -6.79 0.31 -3.64
CA ALA A 40 -7.56 0.58 -2.44
C ALA A 40 -8.74 1.52 -2.73
N SER A 41 -8.53 2.60 -3.49
CA SER A 41 -9.62 3.51 -3.87
C SER A 41 -10.71 2.82 -4.70
N ASP A 42 -10.32 2.03 -5.72
CA ASP A 42 -11.26 1.30 -6.57
C ASP A 42 -12.05 0.25 -5.74
N LEU A 43 -11.39 -0.40 -4.77
CA LEU A 43 -12.03 -1.34 -3.86
C LEU A 43 -12.96 -0.65 -2.85
N LEU A 44 -12.63 0.57 -2.42
CA LEU A 44 -13.46 1.36 -1.52
C LEU A 44 -14.74 1.81 -2.22
N GLU A 45 -14.65 2.22 -3.49
CA GLU A 45 -15.82 2.52 -4.32
C GLU A 45 -16.72 1.28 -4.49
N THR A 46 -16.11 0.11 -4.69
CA THR A 46 -16.82 -1.17 -4.74
C THR A 46 -17.55 -1.46 -3.42
N LEU A 47 -16.85 -1.36 -2.28
CA LEU A 47 -17.43 -1.56 -0.95
C LEU A 47 -18.59 -0.60 -0.69
N TYR A 48 -18.40 0.68 -1.02
CA TYR A 48 -19.44 1.70 -0.89
C TYR A 48 -20.69 1.28 -1.67
N CYS A 49 -20.55 0.89 -2.95
CA CYS A 49 -21.68 0.44 -3.77
C CYS A 49 -22.37 -0.81 -3.21
N LEU A 50 -21.61 -1.78 -2.70
CA LEU A 50 -22.12 -3.05 -2.17
C LEU A 50 -22.92 -2.86 -0.87
N CYS A 51 -22.49 -1.97 0.04
CA CYS A 51 -23.21 -1.63 1.26
C CYS A 51 -24.64 -1.12 0.99
N PHE A 52 -24.89 -0.51 -0.17
CA PHE A 52 -26.24 -0.04 -0.57
C PHE A 52 -27.09 -1.10 -1.29
N LYS A 53 -26.49 -2.16 -1.83
CA LYS A 53 -27.14 -3.02 -2.84
C LYS A 53 -27.31 -4.49 -2.47
N GLN A 54 -26.93 -4.92 -1.26
CA GLN A 54 -26.91 -6.33 -0.75
C GLN A 54 -25.51 -6.97 -0.80
N ALA A 55 -24.55 -6.44 -0.04
CA ALA A 55 -23.40 -7.24 0.35
C ALA A 55 -23.84 -8.29 1.37
N ASP A 56 -23.44 -9.55 1.21
CA ASP A 56 -23.48 -10.47 2.34
C ASP A 56 -22.58 -9.89 3.44
N ALA A 57 -23.11 -9.76 4.67
CA ALA A 57 -22.39 -9.12 5.77
C ALA A 57 -21.03 -9.79 6.07
N SER A 58 -20.84 -11.03 5.61
CA SER A 58 -19.58 -11.79 5.66
C SER A 58 -18.48 -11.28 4.74
N ASP A 59 -18.80 -10.54 3.67
CA ASP A 59 -17.80 -10.05 2.71
C ASP A 59 -17.14 -8.74 3.16
N ILE A 60 -17.85 -7.96 4.00
CA ILE A 60 -17.38 -6.67 4.49
C ILE A 60 -16.03 -6.80 5.24
N PRO A 61 -15.83 -7.74 6.18
CA PRO A 61 -14.54 -7.89 6.87
C PRO A 61 -13.38 -8.20 5.91
N ASN A 62 -13.61 -9.01 4.87
CA ASN A 62 -12.58 -9.37 3.89
C ASN A 62 -12.20 -8.16 3.02
N LEU A 63 -13.19 -7.39 2.57
CA LEU A 63 -12.97 -6.16 1.79
C LEU A 63 -12.25 -5.10 2.63
N VAL A 64 -12.66 -4.91 3.88
CA VAL A 64 -12.02 -3.99 4.82
C VAL A 64 -10.57 -4.39 5.09
N ASN A 65 -10.29 -5.69 5.27
CA ASN A 65 -8.93 -6.18 5.45
C ASN A 65 -8.06 -5.92 4.21
N ALA A 66 -8.56 -6.20 3.00
CA ALA A 66 -7.83 -5.90 1.76
C ALA A 66 -7.58 -4.40 1.59
N LEU A 67 -8.56 -3.55 1.90
CA LEU A 67 -8.41 -2.09 1.92
C LEU A 67 -7.31 -1.65 2.87
N TYR A 68 -7.31 -2.19 4.10
CA TYR A 68 -6.31 -1.89 5.10
C TYR A 68 -4.89 -2.24 4.63
N LEU A 69 -4.70 -3.46 4.11
CA LEU A 69 -3.41 -3.92 3.60
C LEU A 69 -2.90 -3.06 2.43
N LEU A 70 -3.74 -2.81 1.42
CA LEU A 70 -3.36 -2.00 0.26
C LEU A 70 -3.00 -0.57 0.65
N THR A 71 -3.77 0.03 1.57
CA THR A 71 -3.52 1.40 2.05
C THR A 71 -2.22 1.47 2.86
N GLN A 72 -1.99 0.50 3.74
CA GLN A 72 -0.78 0.44 4.55
C GLN A 72 0.46 0.23 3.66
N ASP A 73 0.45 -0.77 2.78
CA ASP A 73 1.55 -1.06 1.87
C ASP A 73 1.86 0.13 0.95
N GLY A 74 0.82 0.75 0.39
CA GLY A 74 0.94 1.92 -0.47
C GLY A 74 1.55 3.12 0.27
N THR A 75 1.17 3.34 1.53
CA THR A 75 1.73 4.41 2.36
C THR A 75 3.20 4.16 2.68
N GLU A 76 3.58 2.93 3.03
CA GLU A 76 4.97 2.60 3.32
C GLU A 76 5.87 2.77 2.09
N LEU A 77 5.41 2.34 0.90
CA LEU A 77 6.13 2.55 -0.35
C LEU A 77 6.26 4.05 -0.67
N LEU A 78 5.19 4.82 -0.46
CA LEU A 78 5.21 6.27 -0.70
C LEU A 78 6.21 6.98 0.20
N ASP A 79 6.30 6.60 1.47
CA ASP A 79 7.28 7.17 2.41
C ASP A 79 8.72 6.91 1.96
N ILE A 80 9.02 5.70 1.48
CA ILE A 80 10.34 5.36 0.94
C ILE A 80 10.61 6.13 -0.36
N ALA A 81 9.67 6.14 -1.30
CA ALA A 81 9.81 6.88 -2.55
C ALA A 81 10.10 8.36 -2.29
N ARG A 82 9.35 9.01 -1.38
CA ARG A 82 9.55 10.43 -1.02
C ARG A 82 10.90 10.72 -0.39
N GLN A 83 11.48 9.78 0.35
CA GLN A 83 12.83 9.93 0.92
C GLN A 83 13.93 9.88 -0.14
N ARG A 84 13.67 9.19 -1.26
CA ARG A 84 14.65 8.88 -2.31
C ARG A 84 14.51 9.78 -3.55
N LEU A 85 13.31 10.30 -3.80
CA LEU A 85 13.06 11.25 -4.88
C LEU A 85 13.75 12.60 -4.59
N PRO A 86 14.20 13.31 -5.64
CA PRO A 86 14.71 14.67 -5.47
C PRO A 86 13.63 15.55 -4.83
N LYS A 87 14.02 16.39 -3.86
CA LYS A 87 13.11 17.42 -3.37
C LYS A 87 12.76 18.34 -4.54
N PRO A 88 11.48 18.70 -4.74
CA PRO A 88 11.12 19.65 -5.78
C PRO A 88 11.90 20.94 -5.52
N THR A 89 12.66 21.37 -6.53
CA THR A 89 13.41 22.64 -6.51
C THR A 89 12.39 23.77 -6.49
N THR A 90 12.11 24.34 -5.32
CA THR A 90 11.30 25.56 -5.22
C THR A 90 12.07 26.66 -5.95
N THR A 91 11.58 27.05 -7.13
CA THR A 91 12.07 28.21 -7.90
C THR A 91 11.02 29.31 -7.81
#